data_AF-A1URK7-F1
#
_entry.id   AF-A1URK7-F1
#
_cell.length_a   1.000
_cell.length_b   1.000
_cell.length_c   1.000
_cell.angle_alpha   90.00
_cell.angle_beta   90.00
_cell.angle_gamma   90.00
#
_symmetry.space_group_name_H-M   'P 1'
#
loop_
_entity.id
_entity.type
_entity.pdbx_description
1 polymer ?
#
loop_
_entity_poly.entity_id
_entity_poly.type
_entity_poly.pdbx_seq_one_letter_code
_entity_poly.pdbx_strand_id
1 'polypeptide(L)'
;MAHISLPSIAANDGGLSRYLEEIRRFPILEPKEEYMLVKRYNEHNDLKAAHKLVTSHLRLVAKIAIGYRGYGLPMGEVISEGNIGLMQAVKRFEPERGFRLATYAMWWIKASIQEYVLRSWSLVKIGTTTNQKRLFFNLRKLKSKLQALDNGELNTEQVKEIATRLNVTEDEVVSMNHRLSGDTSLNAPLRTNEDEHSEWQDCLVDEASSQEQVLIEKDELENRRSLLIHAMANLNEREKRIFEARRLSDEVLTLEELSSEFNISRERVRQIEMRAFEKVQDFVRASALSQKQAQIQHCLHIS
;
A
#
# COMPACT_ATOMS: atom_id res chain seq x y z
N MET A 1 50.00 -9.51 0.56
CA MET A 1 49.14 -9.22 -0.61
C MET A 1 48.31 -8.00 -0.25
N ALA A 2 48.45 -6.87 -0.95
CA ALA A 2 47.65 -5.68 -0.67
C ALA A 2 46.16 -6.03 -0.84
N HIS A 3 45.37 -5.84 0.21
CA HIS A 3 43.93 -6.09 0.16
C HIS A 3 43.32 -5.20 -0.93
N ILE A 4 42.70 -5.83 -1.93
CA ILE A 4 41.95 -5.16 -2.99
C ILE A 4 40.62 -4.73 -2.36
N SER A 5 40.63 -3.62 -1.63
CA SER A 5 39.44 -3.04 -1.03
C SER A 5 38.90 -1.92 -1.92
N LEU A 6 37.60 -1.90 -2.14
CA LEU A 6 36.92 -0.72 -2.66
C LEU A 6 36.74 0.28 -1.51
N PRO A 7 36.80 1.59 -1.78
CA PRO A 7 36.46 2.59 -0.77
C PRO A 7 35.01 2.37 -0.31
N SER A 8 34.82 2.19 1.00
CA SER A 8 33.52 1.95 1.61
C SER A 8 32.96 3.24 2.22
N ILE A 9 31.67 3.48 2.04
CA ILE A 9 30.99 4.63 2.64
C ILE A 9 30.63 4.26 4.08
N ALA A 10 31.25 4.90 5.07
CA ALA A 10 30.85 4.77 6.47
C ALA A 10 29.50 5.47 6.69
N ALA A 11 28.64 4.93 7.57
CA ALA A 11 27.26 5.39 7.76
C ALA A 11 27.10 6.81 8.36
N ASN A 12 28.18 7.42 8.88
CA ASN A 12 28.17 8.79 9.40
C ASN A 12 28.25 9.84 8.28
N ASP A 13 27.72 11.05 8.51
CA ASP A 13 27.79 12.20 7.57
C ASP A 13 29.23 12.56 7.16
N GLY A 14 30.22 12.38 8.04
CA GLY A 14 31.64 12.54 7.71
C GLY A 14 32.20 11.46 6.76
N GLY A 15 31.53 10.32 6.65
CA GLY A 15 31.91 9.19 5.79
C GLY A 15 31.74 9.49 4.31
N LEU A 16 30.71 10.26 3.93
CA LEU A 16 30.48 10.65 2.54
C LEU A 16 31.57 11.61 2.02
N SER A 17 31.90 12.63 2.80
CA SER A 17 32.94 13.60 2.44
C SER A 17 34.31 12.92 2.24
N ARG A 18 34.67 12.02 3.15
CA ARG A 18 35.88 11.20 3.04
C ARG A 18 35.86 10.31 1.79
N TYR A 19 34.74 9.63 1.53
CA TYR A 19 34.58 8.82 0.32
C TYR A 19 34.77 9.65 -0.95
N LEU A 20 34.17 10.85 -1.02
CA LEU A 20 34.30 11.75 -2.15
C LEU A 20 35.73 12.25 -2.37
N GLU A 21 36.53 12.36 -1.30
CA GLU A 21 37.96 12.67 -1.38
C GLU A 21 38.77 11.46 -1.88
N GLU A 22 38.49 10.26 -1.33
CA GLU A 22 39.17 9.02 -1.73
C GLU A 22 38.95 8.70 -3.22
N ILE A 23 37.73 8.85 -3.74
CA ILE A 23 37.45 8.60 -5.16
C ILE A 23 38.14 9.58 -6.11
N ARG A 24 38.52 10.79 -5.64
CA ARG A 24 39.25 11.78 -6.44
C ARG A 24 40.72 11.41 -6.62
N ARG A 25 41.29 10.59 -5.72
CA ARG A 25 42.69 10.15 -5.77
C ARG A 25 42.95 9.16 -6.90
N PHE A 26 41.91 8.47 -7.39
CA PHE A 26 42.07 7.55 -8.50
C PHE A 26 42.22 8.29 -9.85
N PRO A 27 43.19 7.89 -10.69
CA PRO A 27 43.40 8.49 -12.00
C PRO A 27 42.26 8.12 -12.95
N ILE A 28 41.97 9.03 -13.90
CA ILE A 28 41.04 8.77 -15.00
C ILE A 28 41.82 8.00 -16.07
N LEU A 29 41.24 6.91 -16.56
CA LEU A 29 41.89 6.05 -17.56
C LEU A 29 41.76 6.63 -18.97
N GLU A 30 42.82 6.45 -19.75
CA GLU A 30 42.78 6.71 -21.19
C GLU A 30 42.00 5.62 -21.94
N PRO A 31 41.43 5.92 -23.12
CA PRO A 31 40.64 4.92 -23.86
C PRO A 31 41.44 3.67 -24.24
N LYS A 32 42.74 3.79 -24.50
CA LYS A 32 43.63 2.65 -24.77
C LYS A 32 43.82 1.78 -23.52
N GLU A 33 43.97 2.40 -22.35
CA GLU A 33 44.12 1.68 -21.09
C GLU A 33 42.83 0.94 -20.71
N GLU A 34 41.67 1.57 -20.91
CA GLU A 34 40.36 0.94 -20.74
C GLU A 34 40.26 -0.33 -21.59
N TYR A 35 40.57 -0.24 -22.89
CA TYR A 35 40.56 -1.39 -23.79
C TYR A 35 41.44 -2.54 -23.28
N MET A 36 42.68 -2.23 -22.90
CA MET A 36 43.65 -3.23 -22.40
C MET A 36 43.24 -3.86 -21.07
N LEU A 37 42.59 -3.10 -20.18
CA LEU A 37 42.11 -3.61 -18.90
C LEU A 37 40.87 -4.49 -19.07
N VAL A 38 39.94 -4.10 -19.95
CA VAL A 38 38.73 -4.88 -20.24
C VAL A 38 39.10 -6.19 -20.93
N LYS A 39 40.02 -6.14 -21.90
CA LYS A 39 40.51 -7.35 -22.58
C LYS A 39 41.16 -8.33 -21.59
N ARG A 40 42.04 -7.83 -20.71
CA ARG A 40 42.65 -8.64 -19.64
C ARG A 40 41.62 -9.25 -18.69
N TYR A 41 40.59 -8.49 -18.33
CA TYR A 41 39.52 -9.00 -17.50
C TYR A 41 38.71 -10.10 -18.21
N ASN A 42 38.35 -9.91 -19.47
CA ASN A 42 37.55 -10.89 -20.23
C ASN A 42 38.33 -12.17 -20.55
N GLU A 43 39.63 -12.09 -20.88
CA GLU A 43 40.45 -13.25 -21.26
C GLU A 43 40.99 -14.03 -20.06
N HIS A 44 41.28 -13.35 -18.94
CA HIS A 44 41.99 -13.94 -17.80
C HIS A 44 41.24 -13.84 -16.46
N ASN A 45 40.02 -13.28 -16.43
CA ASN A 45 39.28 -12.96 -15.21
C ASN A 45 40.14 -12.18 -14.18
N ASP A 46 40.99 -11.26 -14.67
CA ASP A 46 41.89 -10.48 -13.82
C ASP A 46 41.10 -9.48 -12.93
N LEU A 47 40.93 -9.84 -11.66
CA LEU A 47 40.24 -9.02 -10.67
C LEU A 47 40.93 -7.66 -10.42
N LYS A 48 42.25 -7.56 -10.62
CA LYS A 48 42.96 -6.28 -10.48
C LYS A 48 42.63 -5.34 -11.64
N ALA A 49 42.42 -5.88 -12.85
CA ALA A 49 41.97 -5.09 -13.98
C ALA A 49 40.54 -4.57 -13.76
N ALA A 50 39.63 -5.43 -13.29
CA ALA A 50 38.27 -5.01 -12.90
C ALA A 50 38.28 -3.94 -11.80
N HIS A 51 39.10 -4.10 -10.76
CA HIS A 51 39.20 -3.12 -9.68
C HIS A 51 39.69 -1.76 -10.19
N LYS A 52 40.68 -1.72 -11.08
CA LYS A 52 41.14 -0.46 -11.72
C LYS A 52 40.04 0.19 -12.57
N LEU A 53 39.30 -0.61 -13.35
CA LEU A 53 38.19 -0.11 -14.18
C LEU A 53 37.06 0.50 -13.33
N VAL A 54 36.70 -0.17 -12.22
CA VAL A 54 35.67 0.32 -11.31
C VAL A 54 36.15 1.58 -10.59
N THR A 55 37.34 1.56 -9.97
CA THR A 55 37.84 2.68 -9.17
C THR A 55 38.02 3.97 -9.97
N SER A 56 38.44 3.89 -11.23
CA SER A 56 38.56 5.06 -12.10
C SER A 56 37.21 5.71 -12.43
N HIS A 57 36.11 4.96 -12.38
CA HIS A 57 34.77 5.40 -12.77
C HIS A 57 33.85 5.72 -11.57
N LEU A 58 34.30 5.59 -10.32
CA LEU A 58 33.48 5.92 -9.13
C LEU A 58 33.02 7.38 -9.11
N ARG A 59 33.81 8.30 -9.70
CA ARG A 59 33.44 9.72 -9.85
C ARG A 59 32.20 9.92 -10.72
N LEU A 60 32.02 9.06 -11.74
CA LEU A 60 30.83 9.07 -12.60
C LEU A 60 29.59 8.64 -11.80
N VAL A 61 29.73 7.60 -10.98
CA VAL A 61 28.64 7.11 -10.11
C VAL A 61 28.19 8.22 -9.17
N ALA A 62 29.11 8.86 -8.46
CA ALA A 62 28.80 9.95 -7.56
C ALA A 62 28.08 11.11 -8.27
N LYS A 63 28.53 11.48 -9.48
CA LYS A 63 27.88 12.52 -10.30
C LYS A 63 26.44 12.16 -10.68
N ILE A 64 26.19 10.91 -11.06
CA ILE A 64 24.85 10.44 -11.42
C ILE A 64 23.95 10.39 -10.19
N ALA A 65 24.45 9.87 -9.07
CA ALA A 65 23.70 9.75 -7.82
C ALA A 65 23.21 11.12 -7.30
N ILE A 66 23.97 12.21 -7.50
CA ILE A 66 23.57 13.55 -7.04
C ILE A 66 22.26 14.00 -7.70
N GLY A 67 21.98 13.54 -8.92
CA GLY A 67 20.72 13.82 -9.61
C GLY A 67 19.48 13.19 -8.96
N TYR A 68 19.67 12.21 -8.08
CA TYR A 68 18.62 11.54 -7.31
C TYR A 68 18.51 12.10 -5.88
N ARG A 69 19.17 13.24 -5.61
CA ARG A 69 18.97 13.96 -4.35
C ARG A 69 17.53 14.49 -4.30
N GLY A 70 16.86 14.30 -3.16
CA GLY A 70 15.51 14.81 -2.92
C GLY A 70 14.43 13.75 -2.78
N TYR A 71 14.74 12.47 -3.02
CA TYR A 71 13.84 11.35 -2.72
C TYR A 71 13.83 10.95 -1.22
N GLY A 72 14.59 11.64 -0.36
CA GLY A 72 14.64 11.35 1.09
C GLY A 72 15.56 10.18 1.49
N LEU A 73 16.27 9.58 0.53
CA LEU A 73 17.16 8.44 0.79
C LEU A 73 18.60 8.88 1.17
N PRO A 74 19.30 8.13 2.04
CA PRO A 74 20.70 8.38 2.35
C PRO A 74 21.58 8.33 1.09
N MET A 75 22.34 9.40 0.86
CA MET A 75 23.17 9.53 -0.33
C MET A 75 24.23 8.41 -0.43
N GLY A 76 24.74 7.95 0.71
CA GLY A 76 25.72 6.86 0.75
C GLY A 76 25.19 5.54 0.18
N GLU A 77 23.92 5.24 0.44
CA GLU A 77 23.26 4.04 -0.08
C GLU A 77 23.00 4.15 -1.59
N VAL A 78 22.52 5.31 -2.04
CA VAL A 78 22.31 5.59 -3.47
C VAL A 78 23.61 5.42 -4.26
N ILE A 79 24.73 5.93 -3.74
CA ILE A 79 26.04 5.75 -4.38
C ILE A 79 26.47 4.27 -4.36
N SER A 80 26.25 3.56 -3.25
CA SER A 80 26.60 2.15 -3.13
C SER A 80 25.85 1.28 -4.14
N GLU A 81 24.55 1.52 -4.33
CA GLU A 81 23.73 0.85 -5.34
C GLU A 81 24.15 1.24 -6.77
N GLY A 82 24.55 2.49 -6.98
CA GLY A 82 25.17 2.92 -8.23
C GLY A 82 26.50 2.21 -8.51
N ASN A 83 27.31 1.94 -7.49
CA ASN A 83 28.57 1.20 -7.62
C ASN A 83 28.30 -0.27 -8.00
N ILE A 84 27.24 -0.89 -7.46
CA ILE A 84 26.80 -2.22 -7.89
C ILE A 84 26.42 -2.21 -9.38
N GLY A 85 25.69 -1.19 -9.83
CA GLY A 85 25.37 -0.99 -11.25
C GLY A 85 26.62 -0.84 -12.12
N LEU A 86 27.63 -0.08 -11.67
CA LEU A 86 28.92 0.05 -12.35
C LEU A 86 29.64 -1.30 -12.45
N MET A 87 29.67 -2.10 -11.38
CA MET A 87 30.28 -3.44 -11.40
C MET A 87 29.58 -4.36 -12.40
N GLN A 88 28.25 -4.31 -12.47
CA GLN A 88 27.48 -5.05 -13.49
C GLN A 88 27.81 -4.59 -14.91
N ALA A 89 27.99 -3.29 -15.12
CA ALA A 89 28.40 -2.74 -16.40
C ALA A 89 29.78 -3.25 -16.82
N VAL A 90 30.77 -3.20 -15.93
CA VAL A 90 32.14 -3.68 -16.20
C VAL A 90 32.12 -5.17 -16.55
N LYS A 91 31.29 -5.98 -15.88
CA LYS A 91 31.16 -7.41 -16.16
C LYS A 91 30.63 -7.73 -17.56
N ARG A 92 29.82 -6.84 -18.15
CA ARG A 92 29.14 -7.06 -19.45
C ARG A 92 29.65 -6.15 -20.56
N PHE A 93 30.70 -5.37 -20.30
CA PHE A 93 31.17 -4.38 -21.26
C PHE A 93 32.01 -5.03 -22.36
N GLU A 94 31.65 -4.73 -23.61
CA GLU A 94 32.35 -5.20 -24.81
C GLU A 94 33.14 -4.03 -25.43
N PRO A 95 34.48 -4.07 -25.40
CA PRO A 95 35.31 -2.96 -25.87
C PRO A 95 35.36 -2.87 -27.41
N GLU A 96 35.09 -3.97 -28.11
CA GLU A 96 35.09 -4.06 -29.59
C GLU A 96 34.02 -3.18 -30.25
N ARG A 97 33.01 -2.75 -29.51
CA ARG A 97 31.96 -1.86 -30.02
C ARG A 97 32.42 -0.41 -30.20
N GLY A 98 33.62 -0.05 -29.76
CA GLY A 98 34.22 1.27 -29.98
C GLY A 98 33.67 2.41 -29.12
N PHE A 99 32.78 2.14 -28.16
CA PHE A 99 32.25 3.14 -27.23
C PHE A 99 33.04 3.14 -25.90
N ARG A 100 33.10 4.29 -25.22
CA ARG A 100 33.71 4.39 -23.88
C ARG A 100 32.90 3.62 -22.84
N LEU A 101 33.60 3.04 -21.85
CA LEU A 101 32.95 2.37 -20.71
C LEU A 101 31.96 3.29 -20.00
N ALA A 102 32.32 4.57 -19.82
CA ALA A 102 31.44 5.57 -19.20
C ALA A 102 30.06 5.68 -19.87
N THR A 103 30.00 5.59 -21.21
CA THR A 103 28.74 5.67 -21.97
C THR A 103 27.84 4.49 -21.67
N TYR A 104 28.41 3.28 -21.61
CA TYR A 104 27.67 2.05 -21.31
C TYR A 104 27.28 1.97 -19.83
N ALA A 105 28.22 2.27 -18.93
CA ALA A 105 28.03 2.21 -17.49
C ALA A 105 26.96 3.19 -17.01
N MET A 106 26.79 4.35 -17.66
CA MET A 106 25.75 5.31 -17.32
C MET A 106 24.35 4.69 -17.26
N TRP A 107 24.03 3.78 -18.18
CA TRP A 107 22.71 3.12 -18.22
C TRP A 107 22.52 2.18 -17.03
N TRP A 108 23.52 1.35 -16.74
CA TRP A 108 23.50 0.41 -15.61
C TRP A 108 23.46 1.13 -14.26
N ILE A 109 24.24 2.20 -14.11
CA ILE A 109 24.25 3.01 -12.89
C ILE A 109 22.87 3.62 -12.66
N LYS A 110 22.27 4.24 -13.69
CA LYS A 110 20.93 4.82 -13.59
C LYS A 110 19.87 3.77 -13.27
N ALA A 111 19.90 2.61 -13.94
CA ALA A 111 18.95 1.54 -13.71
C ALA A 111 19.04 0.99 -12.27
N SER A 112 20.25 0.74 -11.78
CA SER A 112 20.49 0.26 -10.41
C SER A 112 19.98 1.25 -9.36
N ILE A 113 20.31 2.53 -9.53
CA ILE A 113 19.83 3.59 -8.64
C ILE A 113 18.31 3.73 -8.70
N GLN A 114 17.71 3.74 -9.90
CA GLN A 114 16.25 3.87 -10.05
C GLN A 114 15.50 2.71 -9.40
N GLU A 115 16.02 1.49 -9.55
CA GLU A 115 15.42 0.31 -8.92
C GLU A 115 15.54 0.37 -7.38
N TYR A 116 16.69 0.83 -6.86
CA TYR A 116 16.85 1.08 -5.42
C TYR A 116 15.85 2.11 -4.92
N VAL A 117 15.74 3.26 -5.60
CA VAL A 117 14.83 4.33 -5.21
C VAL A 117 13.40 3.82 -5.18
N LEU A 118 12.93 3.10 -6.22
CA LEU A 118 11.57 2.57 -6.25
C LEU A 118 11.29 1.54 -5.15
N ARG A 119 12.30 0.75 -4.77
CA ARG A 119 12.16 -0.29 -3.73
C ARG A 119 12.19 0.28 -2.31
N SER A 120 12.98 1.31 -2.07
CA SER A 120 13.28 1.82 -0.72
C SER A 120 12.58 3.14 -0.38
N TRP A 121 11.87 3.75 -1.32
CA TRP A 121 11.25 5.08 -1.10
C TRP A 121 10.04 5.06 -0.15
N SER A 122 9.24 4.00 -0.15
CA SER A 122 8.09 3.83 0.75
C SER A 122 8.05 2.41 1.33
N LEU A 123 7.54 2.29 2.54
CA LEU A 123 7.24 1.01 3.19
C LEU A 123 6.19 0.23 2.41
N VAL A 124 5.23 0.94 1.80
CA VAL A 124 4.20 0.34 0.95
C VAL A 124 4.71 0.29 -0.50
N LYS A 125 5.02 -0.91 -0.95
CA LYS A 125 5.56 -1.13 -2.29
C LYS A 125 4.58 -0.67 -3.37
N ILE A 126 5.08 0.10 -4.32
CA ILE A 126 4.34 0.52 -5.51
C ILE A 126 4.47 -0.57 -6.58
N GLY A 127 3.42 -0.73 -7.40
CA GLY A 127 3.50 -1.55 -8.60
C GLY A 127 4.64 -1.07 -9.52
N THR A 128 5.26 -2.01 -10.23
CA THR A 128 6.41 -1.71 -11.10
C THR A 128 6.02 -1.46 -12.55
N THR A 129 4.81 -1.02 -12.84
CA THR A 129 4.38 -0.81 -14.23
C THR A 129 5.20 0.32 -14.87
N THR A 130 5.42 0.22 -16.19
CA THR A 130 6.21 1.23 -16.93
C THR A 130 5.64 2.64 -16.77
N ASN A 131 4.31 2.77 -16.75
CA ASN A 131 3.63 4.06 -16.54
C ASN A 131 3.87 4.60 -15.12
N GLN A 132 3.77 3.74 -14.10
CA GLN A 132 4.03 4.12 -12.71
C GLN A 132 5.49 4.57 -12.51
N LYS A 133 6.48 3.86 -13.08
CA LYS A 133 7.89 4.29 -13.02
C LYS A 133 8.09 5.65 -13.69
N ARG A 134 7.46 5.88 -14.85
CA ARG A 134 7.54 7.17 -15.56
C ARG A 134 6.91 8.31 -14.76
N LEU A 135 5.74 8.08 -14.15
CA LEU A 135 5.09 9.06 -13.28
C LEU A 135 5.96 9.35 -12.06
N PHE A 136 6.45 8.33 -11.34
CA PHE A 136 7.25 8.51 -10.13
C PHE A 136 8.47 9.43 -10.33
N PHE A 137 9.24 9.23 -11.40
CA PHE A 137 10.44 10.05 -11.65
C PHE A 137 10.14 11.44 -12.25
N ASN A 138 9.06 11.59 -13.02
CA ASN A 138 8.78 12.84 -13.75
C ASN A 138 7.72 13.73 -13.10
N LEU A 139 6.84 13.19 -12.25
CA LEU A 139 5.69 13.92 -11.71
C LEU A 139 6.13 15.14 -10.91
N ARG A 140 7.12 15.00 -10.03
CA ARG A 140 7.67 16.13 -9.25
C ARG A 140 8.24 17.24 -10.14
N LYS A 141 8.93 16.86 -11.22
CA LYS A 141 9.49 17.82 -12.20
C LYS A 141 8.39 18.53 -12.99
N LEU A 142 7.29 17.86 -13.29
CA LEU A 142 6.13 18.45 -13.95
C LEU A 142 5.34 19.36 -13.02
N LYS A 143 5.04 18.93 -11.80
CA LYS A 143 4.44 19.77 -10.75
C LYS A 143 5.21 21.07 -10.55
N SER A 144 6.54 21.00 -10.47
CA SER A 144 7.38 22.18 -10.35
C SER A 144 7.28 23.15 -11.53
N LYS A 145 7.10 22.64 -12.76
CA LYS A 145 6.86 23.50 -13.94
C LYS A 145 5.49 24.15 -13.93
N LEU A 146 4.49 23.45 -13.40
CA LEU A 146 3.11 23.92 -13.29
C LEU A 146 2.87 24.79 -12.05
N GLN A 147 3.91 25.11 -11.28
CA GLN A 147 3.83 25.84 -10.01
C GLN A 147 2.87 25.21 -8.98
N ALA A 148 2.53 23.93 -9.16
CA ALA A 148 1.71 23.13 -8.24
C ALA A 148 2.62 22.42 -7.22
N LEU A 149 3.51 23.18 -6.58
CA LEU A 149 4.53 22.61 -5.68
C LEU A 149 3.96 22.28 -4.30
N ASP A 150 2.77 22.76 -3.98
CA ASP A 150 2.09 22.41 -2.74
C ASP A 150 1.72 20.92 -2.76
N ASN A 151 1.90 20.24 -1.63
CA ASN A 151 1.55 18.84 -1.41
C ASN A 151 0.03 18.59 -1.46
N GLY A 152 -0.75 19.57 -1.93
CA GLY A 152 -2.18 19.49 -2.09
C GLY A 152 -2.62 18.66 -3.29
N GLU A 153 -3.93 18.57 -3.45
CA GLU A 153 -4.57 17.93 -4.59
C GLU A 153 -4.26 18.70 -5.87
N LEU A 154 -4.08 17.94 -6.96
CA LEU A 154 -3.87 18.52 -8.28
C LEU A 154 -5.20 19.00 -8.84
N ASN A 155 -5.22 20.18 -9.45
CA ASN A 155 -6.39 20.65 -10.17
C ASN A 155 -6.69 19.73 -11.36
N THR A 156 -7.96 19.61 -11.74
CA THR A 156 -8.41 18.73 -12.84
C THR A 156 -7.71 19.04 -14.16
N GLU A 157 -7.41 20.32 -14.42
CA GLU A 157 -6.66 20.76 -15.62
C GLU A 157 -5.19 20.29 -15.59
N GLN A 158 -4.55 20.35 -14.42
CA GLN A 158 -3.17 19.91 -14.25
C GLN A 158 -3.04 18.40 -14.40
N VAL A 159 -4.01 17.64 -13.88
CA VAL A 159 -4.08 16.18 -14.05
C VAL A 159 -4.15 15.83 -15.53
N LYS A 160 -5.02 16.51 -16.30
CA LYS A 160 -5.14 16.33 -17.76
C LYS A 160 -3.85 16.65 -18.51
N GLU A 161 -3.20 17.76 -18.18
CA GLU A 161 -1.93 18.13 -18.81
C GLU A 161 -0.83 17.09 -18.53
N ILE A 162 -0.74 16.59 -17.29
CA ILE A 162 0.24 15.58 -16.90
C ILE A 162 -0.07 14.25 -17.60
N ALA A 163 -1.34 13.83 -17.61
CA ALA A 163 -1.81 12.61 -18.26
C ALA A 163 -1.49 12.60 -19.76
N THR A 164 -1.80 13.68 -20.47
CA THR A 164 -1.49 13.82 -21.91
C THR A 164 0.01 13.84 -22.17
N ARG A 165 0.80 14.53 -21.36
CA ARG A 165 2.25 14.66 -21.56
C ARG A 165 3.02 13.37 -21.28
N LEU A 166 2.58 12.58 -20.32
CA LEU A 166 3.20 11.30 -19.96
C LEU A 166 2.56 10.09 -20.66
N ASN A 167 1.46 10.32 -21.40
CA ASN A 167 0.65 9.30 -22.06
C ASN A 167 0.14 8.24 -21.08
N VAL A 168 -0.54 8.71 -20.03
CA VAL A 168 -1.07 7.90 -18.91
C VAL A 168 -2.51 8.34 -18.61
N THR A 169 -3.31 7.49 -17.95
CA THR A 169 -4.69 7.83 -17.55
C THR A 169 -4.71 8.87 -16.41
N GLU A 170 -5.80 9.64 -16.33
CA GLU A 170 -6.01 10.63 -15.26
C GLU A 170 -6.03 9.94 -13.88
N ASP A 171 -6.67 8.79 -13.77
CA ASP A 171 -6.75 7.99 -12.53
C ASP A 171 -5.36 7.55 -12.04
N GLU A 172 -4.46 7.14 -12.95
CA GLU A 172 -3.09 6.77 -12.60
C GLU A 172 -2.30 7.98 -12.08
N VAL A 173 -2.55 9.18 -12.63
CA VAL A 173 -1.92 10.42 -12.16
C VAL A 173 -2.41 10.78 -10.75
N VAL A 174 -3.72 10.73 -10.51
CA VAL A 174 -4.32 11.01 -9.19
C VAL A 174 -3.85 9.99 -8.15
N SER A 175 -3.92 8.70 -8.47
CA SER A 175 -3.43 7.63 -7.59
C SER A 175 -1.95 7.80 -7.26
N MET A 176 -1.11 8.12 -8.25
CA MET A 176 0.31 8.37 -8.04
C MET A 176 0.56 9.64 -7.22
N ASN A 177 -0.27 10.68 -7.40
CA ASN A 177 -0.18 11.91 -6.63
C ASN A 177 -0.37 11.67 -5.13
N HIS A 178 -1.42 10.95 -4.74
CA HIS A 178 -1.67 10.59 -3.34
C HIS A 178 -0.54 9.75 -2.77
N ARG A 179 -0.01 8.81 -3.55
CA ARG A 179 1.12 7.96 -3.11
C ARG A 179 2.38 8.77 -2.87
N LEU A 180 2.68 9.77 -3.70
CA LEU A 180 3.88 10.61 -3.62
C LEU A 180 3.93 11.50 -2.37
N SER A 181 2.82 11.66 -1.64
CA SER A 181 2.79 12.36 -0.34
C SER A 181 3.68 11.69 0.72
N GLY A 182 4.02 10.41 0.53
CA GLY A 182 4.98 9.68 1.35
C GLY A 182 4.40 9.16 2.66
N ASP A 183 5.17 8.31 3.33
CA ASP A 183 4.80 7.72 4.60
C ASP A 183 5.13 8.70 5.74
N THR A 184 4.19 8.91 6.66
CA THR A 184 4.39 9.76 7.84
C THR A 184 4.49 8.88 9.08
N SER A 185 5.41 9.21 9.99
CA SER A 185 5.52 8.51 11.27
C SER A 185 4.37 8.91 12.19
N LEU A 186 3.69 7.93 12.77
CA LEU A 186 2.67 8.18 13.79
C LEU A 186 3.24 8.72 15.10
N ASN A 187 4.54 8.50 15.34
CA ASN A 187 5.26 9.01 16.50
C ASN A 187 5.83 10.41 16.24
N ALA A 188 5.53 11.01 15.08
CA ALA A 188 5.95 12.39 14.84
C ALA A 188 5.14 13.31 15.76
N PRO A 189 5.79 14.26 16.45
CA PRO A 189 5.08 15.19 17.31
C PRO A 189 4.17 16.10 16.47
N LEU A 190 2.97 16.35 16.97
CA LEU A 190 2.03 17.31 16.41
C LEU A 190 2.57 18.72 16.65
N ARG A 191 2.64 19.52 15.57
CA ARG A 191 3.08 20.93 15.63
C ARG A 191 1.95 21.86 16.08
N THR A 192 1.24 21.50 17.13
CA THR A 192 0.11 22.30 17.66
C THR A 192 0.57 23.01 18.92
N ASN A 193 0.23 24.31 19.05
CA ASN A 193 0.78 25.21 20.07
C ASN A 193 0.40 24.89 21.52
N GLU A 194 -0.45 23.89 21.77
CA GLU A 194 -1.01 23.64 23.10
C GLU A 194 -0.31 22.50 23.85
N ASP A 195 0.26 21.49 23.16
CA ASP A 195 0.97 20.37 23.79
C ASP A 195 2.13 19.87 22.89
N GLU A 196 3.37 20.16 23.26
CA GLU A 196 4.58 19.70 22.55
C GLU A 196 4.81 18.17 22.61
N HIS A 197 3.99 17.44 23.37
CA HIS A 197 4.12 16.01 23.60
C HIS A 197 3.12 15.13 22.84
N SER A 198 2.12 15.72 22.20
CA SER A 198 1.10 14.92 21.50
C SER A 198 1.65 14.36 20.20
N GLU A 199 1.48 13.05 19.99
CA GLU A 199 1.89 12.35 18.77
C GLU A 199 0.67 12.08 17.88
N TRP A 200 0.89 11.81 16.58
CA TRP A 200 -0.22 11.49 15.67
C TRP A 200 -1.00 10.24 16.08
N GLN A 201 -0.35 9.26 16.72
CA GLN A 201 -1.02 8.06 17.22
C GLN A 201 -2.10 8.35 18.28
N ASP A 202 -1.95 9.44 19.05
CA ASP A 202 -2.89 9.81 20.11
C ASP A 202 -4.21 10.35 19.55
N CYS A 203 -4.22 10.79 18.30
CA CYS A 203 -5.42 11.29 17.61
C CYS A 203 -6.18 10.20 16.83
N LEU A 204 -5.68 8.96 16.82
CA LEU A 204 -6.36 7.86 16.11
C LEU A 204 -7.57 7.38 16.91
N VAL A 205 -8.73 7.38 16.26
CA VAL A 205 -9.97 6.86 16.83
C VAL A 205 -10.05 5.35 16.54
N ASP A 206 -10.37 4.56 17.55
CA ASP A 206 -10.73 3.15 17.37
C ASP A 206 -12.17 3.05 16.84
N GLU A 207 -12.34 2.39 15.69
CA GLU A 207 -13.65 2.14 15.08
C GLU A 207 -14.37 0.93 15.69
N ALA A 208 -13.74 0.21 16.62
CA ALA A 208 -14.38 -0.88 17.33
C ALA A 208 -15.62 -0.38 18.11
N SER A 209 -16.67 -1.20 18.11
CA SER A 209 -17.87 -0.94 18.90
C SER A 209 -17.51 -0.75 20.37
N SER A 210 -18.08 0.28 21.00
CA SER A 210 -17.89 0.48 22.43
C SER A 210 -18.47 -0.69 23.23
N GLN A 211 -18.00 -0.90 24.46
CA GLN A 211 -18.54 -1.95 25.34
C GLN A 211 -20.05 -1.78 25.57
N GLU A 212 -20.54 -0.53 25.61
CA GLU A 212 -21.95 -0.21 25.71
C GLU A 212 -22.71 -0.64 24.46
N GLN A 213 -22.19 -0.35 23.26
CA GLN A 213 -22.79 -0.78 22.00
C GLN A 213 -22.86 -2.30 21.90
N VAL A 214 -21.78 -2.99 22.27
CA VAL A 214 -21.74 -4.46 22.29
C VAL A 214 -22.78 -5.04 23.25
N LEU A 215 -22.93 -4.45 24.44
CA LEU A 215 -23.93 -4.89 25.41
C LEU A 215 -25.35 -4.64 24.90
N ILE A 216 -25.62 -3.46 24.34
CA ILE A 216 -26.93 -3.11 23.76
C ILE A 216 -27.30 -4.08 22.65
N GLU A 217 -26.38 -4.35 21.71
CA GLU A 217 -26.62 -5.28 20.60
C GLU A 217 -26.91 -6.69 21.11
N LYS A 218 -26.17 -7.15 22.12
CA LYS A 218 -26.38 -8.46 22.73
C LYS A 218 -27.75 -8.55 23.42
N ASP A 219 -28.09 -7.57 24.25
CA ASP A 219 -29.37 -7.52 24.96
C ASP A 219 -30.55 -7.41 23.98
N GLU A 220 -30.42 -6.59 22.94
CA GLU A 220 -31.43 -6.51 21.87
C GLU A 220 -31.59 -7.84 21.13
N LEU A 221 -30.50 -8.53 20.82
CA LEU A 221 -30.54 -9.83 20.15
C LEU A 221 -31.20 -10.88 21.03
N GLU A 222 -30.83 -10.97 22.31
CA GLU A 222 -31.44 -11.88 23.28
C GLU A 222 -32.95 -11.61 23.44
N ASN A 223 -33.34 -10.34 23.53
CA ASN A 223 -34.74 -9.93 23.61
C ASN A 223 -35.54 -10.26 22.34
N ARG A 224 -34.98 -9.98 21.16
CA ARG A 224 -35.62 -10.32 19.87
C ARG A 224 -35.76 -11.84 19.73
N ARG A 225 -34.75 -12.60 20.14
CA ARG A 225 -34.77 -14.07 20.10
C ARG A 225 -35.80 -14.64 21.07
N SER A 226 -35.89 -14.13 22.29
CA SER A 226 -36.89 -14.60 23.26
C SER A 226 -38.31 -14.31 22.77
N LEU A 227 -38.56 -13.11 22.25
CA LEU A 227 -39.84 -12.74 21.62
C LEU A 227 -40.22 -13.66 20.47
N LEU A 228 -39.27 -14.00 19.61
CA LEU A 228 -39.49 -14.90 18.48
C LEU A 228 -39.81 -16.33 18.96
N ILE A 229 -39.10 -16.84 19.97
CA ILE A 229 -39.39 -18.16 20.56
C ILE A 229 -40.80 -18.20 21.15
N HIS A 230 -41.21 -17.15 21.88
CA HIS A 230 -42.57 -17.05 22.42
C HIS A 230 -43.63 -16.94 21.31
N ALA A 231 -43.36 -16.18 20.25
CA ALA A 231 -44.25 -16.08 19.09
C ALA A 231 -44.42 -17.44 18.40
N MET A 232 -43.34 -18.21 18.27
CA MET A 232 -43.36 -19.54 17.67
C MET A 232 -44.10 -20.57 18.51
N ALA A 233 -44.19 -20.40 19.83
CA ALA A 233 -44.96 -21.28 20.71
C ALA A 233 -46.48 -21.20 20.46
N ASN A 234 -46.98 -20.11 19.90
CA ASN A 234 -48.39 -19.94 19.54
C ASN A 234 -48.77 -20.53 18.17
N LEU A 235 -47.78 -21.00 17.40
CA LEU A 235 -48.00 -21.63 16.10
C LEU A 235 -48.31 -23.12 16.27
N ASN A 236 -49.18 -23.65 15.42
CA ASN A 236 -49.38 -25.09 15.34
C ASN A 236 -48.13 -25.77 14.76
N GLU A 237 -47.88 -27.06 15.05
CA GLU A 237 -46.68 -27.77 14.55
C GLU A 237 -46.48 -27.67 13.04
N ARG A 238 -47.57 -27.74 12.26
CA ARG A 238 -47.54 -27.53 10.80
C ARG A 238 -47.13 -26.12 10.39
N GLU A 239 -47.64 -25.10 11.09
CA GLU A 239 -47.30 -23.69 10.85
C GLU A 239 -45.83 -23.43 11.21
N LYS A 240 -45.39 -23.95 12.36
CA LYS A 240 -44.01 -23.83 12.86
C LYS A 240 -43.01 -24.45 11.89
N ARG A 241 -43.25 -25.69 11.42
CA ARG A 241 -42.35 -26.39 10.49
C ARG A 241 -42.23 -25.67 9.14
N ILE A 242 -43.33 -25.17 8.59
CA ILE A 242 -43.33 -24.37 7.34
C ILE A 242 -42.60 -23.04 7.53
N PHE A 243 -42.82 -22.37 8.67
CA PHE A 243 -42.16 -21.10 9.00
C PHE A 243 -40.66 -21.27 9.20
N GLU A 244 -40.23 -22.30 9.93
CA GLU A 244 -38.81 -22.62 10.15
C GLU A 244 -38.08 -22.90 8.82
N ALA A 245 -38.65 -23.80 8.01
CA ALA A 245 -38.09 -24.21 6.72
C ALA A 245 -37.96 -23.05 5.71
N ARG A 246 -38.78 -22.01 5.82
CA ARG A 246 -38.85 -20.90 4.86
C ARG A 246 -38.16 -19.61 5.33
N ARG A 247 -38.06 -19.40 6.64
CA ARG A 247 -37.65 -18.10 7.22
C ARG A 247 -36.52 -18.17 8.24
N LEU A 248 -36.29 -19.32 8.88
CA LEU A 248 -35.26 -19.49 9.92
C LEU A 248 -34.12 -20.44 9.51
N SER A 249 -34.22 -21.07 8.34
CA SER A 249 -33.19 -21.93 7.77
C SER A 249 -32.40 -21.17 6.71
N ASP A 250 -31.08 -21.36 6.69
CA ASP A 250 -30.20 -20.79 5.66
C ASP A 250 -30.51 -21.39 4.27
N GLU A 251 -30.85 -22.69 4.24
CA GLU A 251 -31.36 -23.36 3.05
C GLU A 251 -32.89 -23.31 3.06
N VAL A 252 -33.44 -22.46 2.20
CA VAL A 252 -34.88 -22.21 2.09
C VAL A 252 -35.52 -23.29 1.22
N LEU A 253 -36.38 -24.11 1.84
CA LEU A 253 -37.16 -25.13 1.12
C LEU A 253 -38.18 -24.48 0.17
N THR A 254 -38.42 -25.13 -0.97
CA THR A 254 -39.41 -24.68 -1.94
C THR A 254 -40.84 -25.06 -1.50
N LEU A 255 -41.83 -24.34 -2.04
CA LEU A 255 -43.24 -24.67 -1.80
C LEU A 255 -43.61 -26.07 -2.34
N GLU A 256 -42.89 -26.58 -3.35
CA GLU A 256 -43.11 -27.92 -3.92
C GLU A 256 -42.65 -29.02 -2.97
N GLU A 257 -41.47 -28.87 -2.37
CA GLU A 257 -40.93 -29.83 -1.39
C GLU A 257 -41.83 -29.88 -0.15
N LEU A 258 -42.23 -28.72 0.37
CA LEU A 258 -43.17 -28.65 1.51
C LEU A 258 -44.57 -29.16 1.16
N SER A 259 -45.02 -28.97 -0.10
CA SER A 259 -46.31 -29.53 -0.55
C SER A 259 -46.30 -31.05 -0.56
N SER A 260 -45.15 -31.64 -0.92
CA SER A 260 -44.92 -33.08 -0.94
C SER A 260 -44.79 -33.64 0.49
N GLU A 261 -44.10 -32.93 1.40
CA GLU A 261 -43.95 -33.31 2.81
C GLU A 261 -45.31 -33.38 3.54
N PHE A 262 -46.20 -32.42 3.29
CA PHE A 262 -47.49 -32.31 3.99
C PHE A 262 -48.71 -32.83 3.22
N ASN A 263 -48.53 -33.35 1.99
CA ASN A 263 -49.61 -33.82 1.10
C ASN A 263 -50.73 -32.78 0.90
N ILE A 264 -50.36 -31.53 0.65
CA ILE A 264 -51.29 -30.41 0.40
C ILE A 264 -50.89 -29.67 -0.87
N SER A 265 -51.79 -28.85 -1.43
CA SER A 265 -51.42 -28.05 -2.61
C SER A 265 -50.37 -26.98 -2.27
N ARG A 266 -49.55 -26.59 -3.25
CA ARG A 266 -48.56 -25.50 -3.14
C ARG A 266 -49.20 -24.20 -2.63
N GLU A 267 -50.38 -23.87 -3.15
CA GLU A 267 -51.13 -22.68 -2.72
C GLU A 267 -51.56 -22.78 -1.26
N ARG A 268 -51.87 -23.99 -0.77
CA ARG A 268 -52.20 -24.19 0.63
C ARG A 268 -50.99 -23.99 1.55
N VAL A 269 -49.80 -24.45 1.16
CA VAL A 269 -48.54 -24.17 1.89
C VAL A 269 -48.30 -22.66 1.97
N ARG A 270 -48.45 -21.94 0.85
CA ARG A 270 -48.31 -20.47 0.79
C ARG A 270 -49.29 -19.75 1.73
N GLN A 271 -50.55 -20.18 1.78
CA GLN A 271 -51.55 -19.63 2.72
C GLN A 271 -51.17 -19.86 4.18
N ILE A 272 -50.64 -21.05 4.51
CA ILE A 272 -50.19 -21.38 5.86
C ILE A 272 -48.96 -20.55 6.23
N GLU A 273 -47.99 -20.36 5.30
CA GLU A 273 -46.84 -19.48 5.49
C GLU A 273 -47.28 -18.04 5.82
N MET A 274 -48.18 -17.46 5.01
CA MET A 274 -48.65 -16.09 5.24
C MET A 274 -49.36 -15.94 6.59
N ARG A 275 -50.26 -16.87 6.94
CA ARG A 275 -50.97 -16.83 8.23
C ARG A 275 -50.03 -17.02 9.41
N ALA A 276 -49.03 -17.91 9.30
CA ALA A 276 -48.02 -18.10 10.33
C ALA A 276 -47.19 -16.81 10.52
N PHE A 277 -46.81 -16.16 9.42
CA PHE A 277 -46.08 -14.90 9.46
C PHE A 277 -46.89 -13.77 10.10
N GLU A 278 -48.16 -13.62 9.74
CA GLU A 278 -49.07 -12.63 10.34
C GLU A 278 -49.20 -12.86 11.86
N LYS A 279 -49.43 -14.10 12.30
CA LYS A 279 -49.50 -14.45 13.73
C LYS A 279 -48.24 -14.10 14.51
N VAL A 280 -47.06 -14.43 13.96
CA VAL A 280 -45.77 -14.09 14.57
C VAL A 280 -45.58 -12.59 14.63
N GLN A 281 -45.87 -11.89 13.53
CA GLN A 281 -45.74 -10.44 13.43
C GLN A 281 -46.63 -9.71 14.44
N ASP A 282 -47.89 -10.12 14.56
CA ASP A 282 -48.85 -9.51 15.49
C ASP A 282 -48.44 -9.77 16.95
N PHE A 283 -47.97 -10.98 17.27
CA PHE A 283 -47.48 -11.31 18.61
C PHE A 283 -46.24 -10.50 18.99
N VAL A 284 -45.27 -10.39 18.08
CA VAL A 284 -44.04 -9.60 18.32
C VAL A 284 -44.37 -8.12 18.49
N ARG A 285 -45.26 -7.56 17.66
CA ARG A 285 -45.71 -6.16 17.79
C ARG A 285 -46.41 -5.90 19.12
N ALA A 286 -47.35 -6.76 19.50
CA ALA A 286 -48.06 -6.62 20.76
C ALA A 286 -47.10 -6.69 21.96
N SER A 287 -46.20 -7.66 21.95
CA SER A 287 -45.21 -7.86 23.03
C SER A 287 -44.21 -6.71 23.11
N ALA A 288 -43.74 -6.18 21.98
CA ALA A 288 -42.85 -5.03 21.94
C ALA A 288 -43.52 -3.74 22.45
N LEU A 289 -44.81 -3.53 22.14
CA LEU A 289 -45.59 -2.40 22.67
C LEU A 289 -45.74 -2.51 24.20
N SER A 290 -46.02 -3.70 24.72
CA SER A 290 -46.10 -3.95 26.16
C SER A 290 -44.77 -3.74 26.88
N GLN A 291 -43.65 -4.22 26.32
CA GLN A 291 -42.31 -3.97 26.87
C GLN A 291 -41.97 -2.48 26.92
N LYS A 292 -42.28 -1.73 25.85
CA LYS A 292 -42.05 -0.29 25.81
C LYS A 292 -42.88 0.46 26.86
N GLN A 293 -44.13 0.07 27.07
CA GLN A 293 -44.99 0.65 28.11
C GLN A 293 -44.48 0.34 29.52
N ALA A 294 -44.02 -0.89 29.78
CA ALA A 294 -43.44 -1.27 31.06
C ALA A 294 -42.14 -0.50 31.38
N GLN A 295 -41.29 -0.28 30.38
CA GLN A 295 -40.08 0.54 30.52
C GLN A 295 -40.40 1.99 30.86
N ILE A 296 -41.40 2.59 30.20
CA ILE A 296 -41.84 3.97 30.47
C ILE A 296 -42.40 4.10 31.89
N GLN A 297 -43.22 3.14 32.35
CA GLN A 297 -43.74 3.13 33.72
C GLN A 297 -42.63 2.96 34.76
N HIS A 298 -41.62 2.13 34.48
CA HIS A 298 -40.49 1.93 35.39
C HIS A 298 -39.63 3.20 35.54
N CYS A 299 -39.43 3.97 34.46
CA CYS A 299 -38.74 5.26 34.52
C CYS A 299 -39.53 6.33 35.28
N LEU A 300 -40.87 6.33 35.16
CA LEU A 300 -41.75 7.25 35.89
C LEU A 300 -41.87 6.96 37.39
N HIS A 301 -41.52 5.76 37.85
CA HIS A 301 -41.51 5.40 39.28
C HIS A 301 -40.16 5.61 39.97
N ILE A 302 -39.09 5.80 39.19
CA ILE A 302 -37.73 6.13 39.69
C ILE A 302 -37.52 7.66 39.76
N SER A 303 -38.37 8.44 39.10
CA SER A 303 -38.39 9.92 39.13
C SER A 303 -39.23 10.44 40.30
#